data_AF-X6MA81-F1
#
_entry.id   AF-X6MA81-F1
#
_cell.length_a   1.000
_cell.length_b   1.000
_cell.length_c   1.000
_cell.angle_alpha   90.00
_cell.angle_beta   90.00
_cell.angle_gamma   90.00
#
_symmetry.space_group_name_H-M   'P 1'
#
loop_
_entity.id
_entity.type
_entity.pdbx_description
1 polymer ?
#
loop_
_entity_poly.entity_id
_entity_poly.type
_entity_poly.pdbx_seq_one_letter_code
_entity_poly.pdbx_strand_id
1 'polypeptide(L)' 'EKYKKLMKWWNEREQKDKIKIIEKCKTLSNEQFEVWLLNEHKWKNEITKDDIDSICFFIDAHLALITTNEDRKEENE' A
#
# COMPACT_ATOMS: atom_id res chain seq x y z
N GLU A 1 5.50 12.48 11.57
CA GLU A 1 5.43 13.01 10.19
C GLU A 1 5.39 11.94 9.10
N LYS A 2 6.16 10.82 9.21
CA LYS A 2 6.16 9.72 8.23
C LYS A 2 4.77 9.27 7.77
N TYR A 3 3.83 9.04 8.70
CA TYR A 3 2.45 8.64 8.35
C TYR A 3 1.69 9.67 7.49
N LYS A 4 1.83 10.97 7.76
CA LYS A 4 1.17 12.01 6.96
C LYS A 4 1.74 12.05 5.53
N LYS A 5 3.05 11.87 5.40
CA LYS A 5 3.72 11.76 4.09
C LYS A 5 3.22 10.52 3.34
N LEU A 6 3.17 9.37 4.00
CA LEU A 6 2.68 8.12 3.42
C LEU A 6 1.21 8.21 2.97
N MET A 7 0.36 8.85 3.77
CA MET A 7 -1.05 9.03 3.45
C MET A 7 -1.26 9.98 2.28
N LYS A 8 -0.48 11.07 2.20
CA LYS A 8 -0.49 11.96 1.04
C LYS A 8 -0.02 11.23 -0.23
N TRP A 9 1.12 10.55 -0.14
CA TRP A 9 1.67 9.70 -1.19
C TRP A 9 0.62 8.68 -1.68
N TRP A 10 -0.05 7.97 -0.77
CA TRP A 10 -1.10 7.03 -1.14
C TRP A 10 -2.28 7.74 -1.83
N ASN A 11 -2.77 8.85 -1.28
CA ASN A 11 -3.94 9.55 -1.82
C ASN A 11 -3.72 10.15 -3.21
N GLU A 12 -2.50 10.59 -3.53
CA GLU A 12 -2.13 11.14 -4.84
C GLU A 12 -2.07 10.08 -5.95
N ARG A 13 -2.16 8.79 -5.61
CA ARG A 13 -2.15 7.68 -6.59
C ARG A 13 -3.52 7.39 -7.17
N GLU A 14 -3.53 7.14 -8.48
CA GLU A 14 -4.68 6.59 -9.18
C GLU A 14 -5.06 5.21 -8.64
N GLN A 15 -6.34 4.84 -8.73
CA GLN A 15 -6.82 3.55 -8.24
C GLN A 15 -6.11 2.36 -8.90
N LYS A 16 -5.80 2.45 -10.20
CA LYS A 16 -5.03 1.43 -10.93
C LYS A 16 -3.64 1.19 -10.33
N ASP A 17 -2.98 2.26 -9.89
CA ASP A 17 -1.66 2.18 -9.28
C ASP A 17 -1.75 1.58 -7.88
N LYS A 18 -2.77 1.98 -7.10
CA LYS A 18 -3.03 1.40 -5.78
C LYS A 18 -3.27 -0.10 -5.86
N ILE A 19 -4.09 -0.56 -6.81
CA ILE A 19 -4.35 -1.98 -7.05
C ILE A 19 -3.05 -2.71 -7.39
N LYS A 20 -2.25 -2.16 -8.31
CA LYS A 20 -0.96 -2.75 -8.71
C LYS A 20 0.00 -2.86 -7.52
N ILE A 21 0.09 -1.83 -6.68
CA ILE A 21 0.94 -1.84 -5.48
C ILE A 21 0.47 -2.90 -4.48
N ILE A 22 -0.83 -2.99 -4.21
CA ILE A 22 -1.41 -4.01 -3.32
C ILE A 22 -1.12 -5.42 -3.85
N GLU A 23 -1.35 -5.65 -5.14
CA GLU A 23 -1.10 -6.95 -5.77
C GLU A 23 0.37 -7.33 -5.65
N LYS A 24 1.29 -6.40 -5.93
CA LYS A 24 2.74 -6.64 -5.81
C LYS A 24 3.17 -6.85 -4.38
N CYS A 25 2.60 -6.13 -3.43
CA CYS A 25 2.87 -6.31 -2.00
C CYS A 25 2.44 -7.71 -1.51
N LYS A 26 1.36 -8.27 -2.04
CA LYS A 26 0.89 -9.63 -1.70
C LYS A 26 1.67 -10.75 -2.40
N THR A 27 2.15 -10.48 -3.63
CA THR A 27 2.75 -11.50 -4.49
C THR A 27 4.27 -11.58 -4.37
N LEU A 28 4.93 -10.48 -4.00
CA LEU A 28 6.38 -10.41 -3.85
C LEU A 28 6.79 -10.51 -2.38
N SER A 29 8.00 -11.01 -2.11
CA SER A 29 8.61 -10.83 -0.80
C SER A 29 8.92 -9.35 -0.55
N ASN A 30 9.10 -8.94 0.71
CA ASN A 30 9.43 -7.55 1.05
C ASN A 30 10.68 -7.03 0.29
N GLU A 31 11.72 -7.86 0.13
CA GLU A 31 12.92 -7.49 -0.63
C GLU A 31 12.63 -7.31 -2.13
N GLN A 32 11.83 -8.20 -2.72
CA GLN A 32 11.46 -8.09 -4.13
C GLN A 32 10.52 -6.90 -4.37
N PHE A 33 9.61 -6.65 -3.43
CA PHE A 33 8.70 -5.51 -3.46
C PHE A 33 9.46 -4.20 -3.33
N GLU A 34 10.44 -4.10 -2.43
CA GLU A 34 11.36 -2.97 -2.32
C GLU A 34 12.04 -2.68 -3.66
N VAL A 35 12.69 -3.70 -4.24
CA VAL A 35 13.41 -3.54 -5.51
C VAL A 35 12.47 -3.11 -6.64
N TRP A 36 11.27 -3.68 -6.70
CA TRP A 36 10.27 -3.31 -7.69
C TRP A 36 9.80 -1.86 -7.52
N LEU A 37 9.47 -1.46 -6.30
CA LEU A 37 8.94 -0.14 -5.97
C LEU A 37 9.98 0.97 -6.18
N LEU A 38 11.25 0.69 -5.86
CA LEU A 38 12.38 1.61 -6.07
C LEU A 38 12.82 1.68 -7.55
N ASN A 39 12.55 0.64 -8.35
CA ASN A 39 12.82 0.65 -9.79
C ASN A 39 11.69 1.27 -10.62
N GLU A 40 10.48 1.41 -10.09
CA GLU A 40 9.42 2.20 -10.72
C GLU A 40 9.86 3.67 -10.79
N HIS A 41 10.28 4.11 -11.98
CA HIS A 41 10.74 5.47 -12.24
C HIS A 41 9.72 6.54 -11.83
N LYS A 42 8.43 6.16 -11.79
CA LYS A 42 7.33 7.01 -11.33
C LYS A 42 7.47 7.40 -9.85
N TRP A 43 8.05 6.53 -9.00
CA TRP A 43 8.00 6.68 -7.54
C TRP A 43 9.36 6.69 -6.85
N LYS A 44 10.43 6.32 -7.57
CA LYS A 44 11.81 6.22 -7.08
C LYS A 44 12.30 7.41 -6.24
N ASN A 45 11.81 8.61 -6.49
CA ASN A 45 12.23 9.83 -5.77
C ASN A 45 11.31 10.20 -4.59
N GLU A 46 10.16 9.55 -4.44
CA GLU A 46 9.16 9.88 -3.42
C GLU A 46 9.31 9.04 -2.15
N ILE A 47 9.85 7.84 -2.32
CA ILE A 47 9.94 6.78 -1.33
C ILE A 47 11.37 6.29 -1.19
N THR A 48 11.72 5.96 0.05
CA THR A 48 13.03 5.44 0.43
C THR A 48 12.87 4.01 0.93
N LYS A 49 14.00 3.29 1.06
CA LYS A 49 14.01 1.95 1.67
C LYS A 49 13.37 1.94 3.06
N ASP A 50 13.60 3.00 3.83
CA ASP A 50 13.02 3.26 5.16
C ASP A 50 11.50 3.44 5.20
N ASP A 51 10.88 3.67 4.04
CA ASP A 51 9.43 3.83 3.91
C ASP A 51 8.74 2.49 3.56
N ILE A 52 9.48 1.47 3.11
CA ILE A 52 8.92 0.20 2.61
C ILE A 52 8.16 -0.55 3.69
N ASP A 53 8.76 -0.75 4.87
CA ASP A 53 8.08 -1.44 5.98
C ASP A 53 6.80 -0.71 6.40
N SER A 54 6.82 0.63 6.36
CA SER A 54 5.65 1.45 6.65
C SER A 54 4.56 1.32 5.57
N ILE A 55 4.95 1.17 4.30
CA ILE A 55 4.03 0.96 3.17
C ILE A 55 3.38 -0.42 3.26
N CYS A 56 4.16 -1.48 3.51
CA CYS A 56 3.62 -2.82 3.70
C CYS A 56 2.63 -2.85 4.87
N PHE A 57 3.03 -2.30 6.03
CA PHE A 57 2.15 -2.20 7.19
C PHE A 57 0.88 -1.41 6.90
N PHE A 58 0.97 -0.28 6.19
CA PHE A 58 -0.20 0.51 5.82
C PHE A 58 -1.15 -0.26 4.89
N ILE A 59 -0.61 -0.99 3.90
CA ILE A 59 -1.40 -1.80 2.98
C ILE A 59 -2.12 -2.92 3.74
N ASP A 60 -1.44 -3.62 4.63
CA ASP A 60 -2.03 -4.68 5.46
C ASP A 60 -3.16 -4.14 6.33
N ALA A 61 -2.93 -3.01 7.03
CA ALA A 61 -3.94 -2.36 7.85
C ALA A 61 -5.14 -1.88 7.01
N HIS A 62 -4.90 -1.32 5.83
CA HIS A 62 -5.94 -0.86 4.91
C HIS A 62 -6.79 -2.03 4.40
N LEU A 63 -6.17 -3.16 4.07
CA LEU A 63 -6.88 -4.37 3.66
C LEU A 63 -7.70 -4.96 4.81
N ALA A 64 -7.11 -5.08 6.00
CA ALA A 64 -7.83 -5.56 7.17
C ALA A 64 -9.07 -4.70 7.48
N LEU A 65 -8.95 -3.38 7.34
CA LEU A 65 -10.07 -2.44 7.52
C LEU A 65 -11.17 -2.64 6.48
N ILE A 66 -10.80 -2.84 5.20
CA ILE A 66 -11.78 -3.09 4.13
C ILE A 66 -12.50 -4.41 4.37
N THR A 67 -11.75 -5.49 4.62
CA THR A 67 -12.32 -6.82 4.88
C THR A 67 -13.25 -6.82 6.10
N THR A 68 -12.88 -6.13 7.18
CA THR A 68 -13.73 -6.01 8.38
C THR A 68 -15.02 -5.22 8.12
N ASN A 69 -15.00 -4.26 7.19
CA ASN A 69 -16.19 -3.51 6.81
C ASN A 69 -17.10 -4.27 5.83
N GLU A 70 -16.57 -5.20 5.05
CA GLU A 70 -17.36 -6.10 4.21
C GLU A 70 -18.14 -7.11 5.05
N ASP A 71 -17.52 -7.70 6.08
CA ASP A 71 -18.17 -8.62 7.04
C ASP A 71 -19.34 -7.97 7.79
N ARG A 72 -19.23 -6.67 8.12
CA ARG A 72 -20.28 -5.91 8.82
C ARG A 72 -21.50 -5.55 7.97
N LYS A 73 -21.44 -5.77 6.65
CA LYS A 73 -22.57 -5.48 5.76
C LYS A 73 -23.56 -6.65 5.64
N GLU A 74 -23.22 -7.81 6.18
CA GLU A 74 -24.01 -9.04 6.13
C GLU A 74 -24.82 -9.31 7.42
N GLU A 75 -25.00 -8.31 8.28
CA GLU A 75 -25.83 -8.40 9.51
C GLU A 75 -27.05 -7.47 9.50
N ASN A 76 -27.62 -7.16 8.33
CA ASN A 76 -28.93 -6.53 8.22
C ASN A 76 -29.73 -7.12 7.04
N GLU A 77 -30.16 -8.37 7.19
CA GLU A 77 -31.34 -8.92 6.50
C GLU A 77 -32.34 -9.44 7.54
#